data_AF-A0A937B3Y3-F1
#
_entry.id   AF-A0A937B3Y3-F1
#
_cell.length_a   1.000
_cell.length_b   1.000
_cell.length_c   1.000
_cell.angle_alpha   90.00
_cell.angle_beta   90.00
_cell.angle_gamma   90.00
#
_symmetry.space_group_name_H-M   'P 1'
#
loop_
_entity.id
_entity.type
_entity.pdbx_description
1 polymer ?
#
loop_
_entity_poly.entity_id
_entity_poly.type
_entity_poly.pdbx_seq_one_letter_code
_entity_poly.pdbx_strand_id
1 'polypeptide(L)'
;MPTLEMQVLVPIQEHAEFDNNIVEISDKLMTIPKYVEMSQAAYKRDPDPYVITRAISAFERTLFSGDSKYDQFLNGRTKLTAIEEQGLNLFMSNKTNCSNCHSGFLLTNQNIENNGLYSVYKDIGAMRLTQNPSDEGKFKIPSLRNIALTYPYMHDGSLKT
;
A
#
# COMPACT_ATOMS: atom_id res chain seq x y z
N MET A 1 -9.97 -3.24 -5.18
CA MET A 1 -10.17 -2.09 -4.28
C MET A 1 -9.64 -0.83 -4.95
N PRO A 2 -10.50 -0.01 -5.57
CA PRO A 2 -10.07 1.09 -6.44
C PRO A 2 -9.73 2.39 -5.70
N THR A 3 -10.20 2.59 -4.46
CA THR A 3 -9.95 3.83 -3.70
C THR A 3 -9.55 3.54 -2.25
N LEU A 4 -8.85 4.49 -1.63
CA LEU A 4 -8.50 4.44 -0.20
C LEU A 4 -9.76 4.45 0.67
N GLU A 5 -10.76 5.25 0.30
CA GLU A 5 -12.01 5.36 1.06
C GLU A 5 -12.75 4.02 1.13
N MET A 6 -12.72 3.23 0.05
CA MET A 6 -13.25 1.87 0.07
C MET A 6 -12.37 0.96 0.93
N GLN A 7 -11.05 1.11 0.87
CA GLN A 7 -10.12 0.26 1.63
C GLN A 7 -10.29 0.40 3.13
N VAL A 8 -10.53 1.62 3.63
CA VAL A 8 -10.78 1.87 5.06
C VAL A 8 -11.95 1.06 5.63
N LEU A 9 -12.95 0.70 4.81
CA LEU A 9 -14.11 -0.08 5.27
C LEU A 9 -13.78 -1.55 5.56
N VAL A 10 -12.77 -2.11 4.89
CA VAL A 10 -12.38 -3.52 5.03
C VAL A 10 -11.85 -3.83 6.45
N PRO A 11 -10.80 -3.15 6.96
CA PRO A 11 -10.22 -3.47 8.25
C PRO A 11 -11.20 -3.25 9.40
N ILE A 12 -12.10 -2.27 9.27
CA ILE A 12 -13.13 -1.99 10.26
C ILE A 12 -14.05 -3.19 10.45
N GLN A 13 -14.46 -3.83 9.34
CA GLN A 13 -15.49 -4.87 9.36
C GLN A 13 -14.93 -6.30 9.36
N GLU A 14 -13.66 -6.49 9.05
CA GLU A 14 -13.03 -7.81 9.00
C GLU A 14 -12.86 -8.38 10.41
N HIS A 15 -13.37 -9.59 10.63
CA HIS A 15 -13.39 -10.27 11.94
C HIS A 15 -11.97 -10.57 12.45
N ALA A 16 -11.02 -10.77 11.55
CA ALA A 16 -9.62 -10.97 11.91
C ALA A 16 -8.86 -9.67 12.24
N GLU A 17 -9.50 -8.50 12.06
CA GLU A 17 -8.88 -7.19 12.24
C GLU A 17 -9.58 -6.38 13.34
N PHE A 18 -10.41 -5.38 13.03
CA PHE A 18 -11.08 -4.58 14.07
C PHE A 18 -12.40 -5.18 14.55
N ASP A 19 -13.00 -6.09 13.77
CA ASP A 19 -14.25 -6.77 14.09
C ASP A 19 -15.35 -5.80 14.59
N ASN A 20 -15.61 -4.75 13.81
CA ASN A 20 -16.48 -3.66 14.21
C ASN A 20 -17.45 -3.23 13.10
N ASN A 21 -18.46 -2.44 13.48
CA ASN A 21 -19.39 -1.84 12.54
C ASN A 21 -19.11 -0.33 12.43
N ILE A 22 -18.95 0.18 11.21
CA ILE A 22 -18.66 1.60 11.00
C ILE A 22 -19.78 2.53 11.49
N VAL A 23 -21.03 2.06 11.51
CA VAL A 23 -22.16 2.82 12.07
C VAL A 23 -22.03 2.92 13.59
N GLU A 24 -21.67 1.82 14.27
CA GLU A 24 -21.44 1.86 15.72
C GLU A 24 -20.23 2.71 16.09
N ILE A 25 -19.18 2.72 15.26
CA ILE A 25 -18.04 3.63 15.41
C ILE A 25 -18.52 5.08 15.28
N SER A 26 -19.32 5.39 14.26
CA SER A 26 -19.92 6.73 14.08
C SER A 26 -20.72 7.15 15.32
N ASP A 27 -21.58 6.28 15.86
CA ASP A 27 -22.37 6.56 17.06
C ASP A 27 -21.46 6.84 18.28
N LYS A 28 -20.36 6.09 18.44
CA LYS A 28 -19.36 6.35 19.49
C LYS A 28 -18.67 7.70 19.28
N LEU A 29 -18.26 8.02 18.06
CA LEU A 29 -17.62 9.31 17.75
C LEU A 29 -18.56 10.50 17.99
N MET A 30 -19.87 10.34 17.76
CA MET A 30 -20.90 11.33 18.08
C MET A 30 -20.97 11.68 19.57
N THR A 31 -20.61 10.75 20.46
CA THR A 31 -20.59 11.01 21.91
C THR A 31 -19.39 11.85 22.38
N ILE A 32 -18.43 12.14 21.49
CA ILE A 32 -17.22 12.88 21.80
C ILE A 32 -17.31 14.28 21.16
N PRO A 33 -17.63 15.34 21.93
CA PRO A 33 -17.89 16.68 21.37
C PRO A 33 -16.75 17.20 20.49
N LYS A 34 -15.50 16.84 20.81
CA LYS A 34 -14.34 17.27 20.03
C LYS A 34 -14.32 16.68 18.61
N TYR A 35 -14.71 15.42 18.44
CA TYR A 35 -14.77 14.82 17.10
C TYR A 35 -15.91 15.39 16.27
N VAL A 36 -17.06 15.69 16.89
CA VAL A 36 -18.16 16.39 16.22
C VAL A 36 -17.72 17.78 15.75
N GLU A 37 -17.06 18.56 16.62
CA GLU A 37 -16.50 19.87 16.27
C GLU A 37 -15.52 19.79 15.08
N MET A 38 -14.56 18.86 15.14
CA MET A 38 -13.57 18.65 14.07
C MET A 38 -14.22 18.24 12.75
N SER A 39 -15.20 17.34 12.81
CA SER A 39 -15.96 16.88 11.65
C SER A 39 -16.75 18.03 11.01
N GLN A 40 -17.45 18.83 11.80
CA GLN A 40 -18.20 19.99 11.32
C GLN A 40 -17.28 21.09 10.75
N ALA A 41 -16.10 21.27 11.34
CA ALA A 41 -15.10 22.21 10.82
C ALA A 41 -14.61 21.78 9.43
N ALA A 42 -14.22 20.51 9.27
CA ALA A 42 -13.60 20.01 8.03
C ALA A 42 -14.60 19.64 6.92
N TYR A 43 -15.75 19.06 7.27
CA TYR A 43 -16.68 18.45 6.32
C TYR A 43 -18.09 19.02 6.34
N LYS A 44 -18.44 19.91 7.31
CA LYS A 44 -19.81 20.41 7.52
C LYS A 44 -20.82 19.26 7.71
N ARG A 45 -20.38 18.20 8.36
CA ARG A 45 -21.12 16.97 8.65
C ARG A 45 -20.72 16.46 10.02
N ASP A 46 -21.59 15.63 10.58
CA ASP A 46 -21.25 14.80 11.73
C ASP A 46 -20.25 13.70 11.34
N PRO A 47 -19.51 13.09 12.29
CA PRO A 47 -18.53 12.03 12.07
C PRO A 47 -19.17 10.69 11.63
N ASP A 48 -19.95 10.74 10.55
CA ASP A 48 -20.61 9.63 9.92
C ASP A 48 -19.63 8.75 9.10
N PRO A 49 -20.06 7.58 8.58
CA PRO A 49 -19.19 6.73 7.77
C PRO A 49 -18.56 7.42 6.55
N TYR A 50 -19.23 8.44 6.00
CA TYR A 50 -18.69 9.24 4.89
C TYR A 50 -17.48 10.06 5.35
N VAL A 51 -17.57 10.71 6.51
CA VAL A 51 -16.48 11.50 7.10
C VAL A 51 -15.34 10.58 7.56
N ILE A 52 -15.63 9.48 8.25
CA ILE A 52 -14.61 8.56 8.79
C ILE A 52 -13.71 8.06 7.66
N THR A 53 -14.30 7.51 6.59
CA THR A 53 -13.55 6.97 5.45
C THR A 53 -12.69 8.04 4.79
N ARG A 54 -13.21 9.25 4.58
CA ARG A 54 -12.48 10.34 3.92
C ARG A 54 -11.42 10.98 4.79
N ALA A 55 -11.65 11.08 6.10
CA ALA A 55 -10.68 11.64 7.03
C ALA A 55 -9.43 10.76 7.08
N ILE A 56 -9.62 9.44 7.20
CA ILE A 56 -8.51 8.47 7.18
C ILE A 56 -7.81 8.50 5.83
N SER A 57 -8.55 8.42 4.72
CA SER A 57 -7.95 8.45 3.39
C SER A 57 -7.27 9.78 3.05
N ALA A 58 -7.71 10.91 3.62
CA ALA A 58 -7.02 12.19 3.48
C ALA A 58 -5.69 12.18 4.25
N PHE A 59 -5.69 11.63 5.48
CA PHE A 59 -4.47 11.45 6.26
C PHE A 59 -3.47 10.53 5.55
N GLU A 60 -3.90 9.39 5.01
CA GLU A 60 -3.04 8.45 4.26
C GLU A 60 -2.36 9.11 3.06
N ARG A 61 -3.05 10.03 2.36
CA ARG A 61 -2.45 10.78 1.24
C ARG A 61 -1.34 11.74 1.67
N THR A 62 -1.25 12.08 2.96
CA THR A 62 -0.13 12.85 3.52
C THR A 62 1.09 11.98 3.85
N LEU A 63 0.91 10.65 3.93
CA LEU A 63 1.98 9.68 4.19
C LEU A 63 2.79 9.43 2.91
N PHE A 64 3.56 10.43 2.51
CA PHE A 64 4.35 10.42 1.28
C PHE A 64 5.84 10.24 1.58
N SER A 65 6.52 9.43 0.77
CA SER A 65 7.98 9.29 0.78
C SER A 65 8.55 9.61 -0.61
N GLY A 66 9.23 10.75 -0.73
CA GLY A 66 9.79 11.24 -2.00
C GLY A 66 11.09 12.02 -1.87
N ASP A 67 11.83 11.81 -0.78
CA ASP A 67 13.13 12.45 -0.56
C ASP A 67 14.22 11.45 -0.16
N SER A 68 14.09 10.19 -0.60
CA SER A 68 15.14 9.18 -0.41
C SER A 68 16.44 9.59 -1.11
N LYS A 69 17.56 8.96 -0.77
CA LYS A 69 18.83 9.19 -1.48
C LYS A 69 18.71 8.94 -3.00
N TYR A 70 17.89 7.96 -3.40
CA TYR A 70 17.56 7.71 -4.81
C TYR A 70 16.83 8.90 -5.44
N ASP A 71 15.83 9.46 -4.76
CA ASP A 71 15.12 10.67 -5.24
C ASP A 71 16.06 11.87 -5.34
N GLN A 72 16.93 12.07 -4.35
CA GLN A 72 17.94 13.12 -4.36
C GLN A 72 18.92 12.94 -5.52
N PHE A 73 19.34 11.71 -5.82
CA PHE A 73 20.22 11.38 -6.93
C PHE A 73 19.55 11.69 -8.29
N LEU A 74 18.31 11.25 -8.48
CA LEU A 74 17.54 11.55 -9.70
C LEU A 74 17.38 13.06 -9.94
N ASN A 75 17.30 13.85 -8.86
CA ASN A 75 17.20 15.31 -8.91
C ASN A 75 18.56 16.03 -8.91
N GLY A 76 19.68 15.30 -9.03
CA GLY A 76 21.03 15.87 -9.05
C GLY A 76 21.50 16.49 -7.73
N ARG A 77 20.80 16.26 -6.61
CA ARG A 77 21.11 16.80 -5.28
C ARG A 77 22.20 16.00 -4.55
N THR A 78 22.44 14.76 -4.96
CA THR A 78 23.48 13.91 -4.38
C THR A 78 24.07 12.95 -5.41
N LYS A 79 25.15 12.28 -5.05
CA LYS A 79 25.78 11.23 -5.84
C LYS A 79 25.60 9.88 -5.15
N LEU A 80 25.45 8.83 -5.95
CA LEU A 80 25.54 7.47 -5.47
C LEU A 80 27.01 7.12 -5.21
N THR A 81 27.23 6.25 -4.23
CA THR A 81 28.50 5.55 -4.07
C THR A 81 28.68 4.57 -5.23
N ALA A 82 29.92 4.10 -5.44
CA ALA A 82 30.22 3.16 -6.52
C ALA A 82 29.37 1.87 -6.45
N ILE A 83 29.10 1.35 -5.24
CA ILE A 83 28.30 0.13 -5.08
C ILE A 83 26.80 0.37 -5.30
N GLU A 84 26.28 1.54 -4.89
CA GLU A 84 24.89 1.93 -5.16
C GLU A 84 24.66 2.14 -6.66
N GLU A 85 25.61 2.74 -7.37
CA GLU A 85 25.55 2.91 -8.82
C GLU A 85 25.59 1.56 -9.56
N GLN A 86 26.46 0.64 -9.13
CA GLN A 86 26.46 -0.73 -9.64
C GLN A 86 25.13 -1.45 -9.39
N GLY A 87 24.56 -1.31 -8.19
CA GLY A 87 23.27 -1.88 -7.84
C GLY A 87 22.13 -1.30 -8.69
N LEU A 88 22.12 0.01 -8.91
CA LEU A 88 21.15 0.67 -9.78
C LEU A 88 21.28 0.19 -11.23
N ASN A 89 22.50 0.08 -11.75
CA ASN A 89 22.74 -0.43 -13.11
C ASN A 89 22.23 -1.87 -13.26
N LEU A 90 22.44 -2.73 -12.25
CA LEU A 90 21.87 -4.08 -12.24
C LEU A 90 20.34 -4.02 -12.22
N PHE A 91 19.75 -3.27 -11.30
CA PHE A 91 18.29 -3.14 -11.14
C PHE A 91 17.59 -2.72 -12.45
N MET A 92 18.20 -1.80 -13.21
CA MET A 92 17.69 -1.28 -14.47
C MET A 92 18.02 -2.18 -15.68
N SER A 93 18.81 -3.25 -15.49
CA SER A 93 19.25 -4.10 -16.59
C SER A 93 18.26 -5.22 -16.92
N ASN A 94 18.26 -5.64 -18.18
CA ASN A 94 17.52 -6.82 -18.63
C ASN A 94 18.05 -8.14 -18.01
N LYS A 95 19.20 -8.11 -17.34
CA LYS A 95 19.78 -9.30 -16.69
C LYS A 95 18.98 -9.68 -15.44
N THR A 96 18.52 -8.70 -14.66
CA THR A 96 17.71 -8.94 -13.45
C THR A 96 16.24 -8.60 -13.66
N ASN A 97 15.89 -7.81 -14.67
CA ASN A 97 14.52 -7.43 -15.05
C ASN A 97 13.70 -6.77 -13.91
N CYS A 98 14.34 -6.25 -12.86
CA CYS A 98 13.65 -5.68 -11.71
C CYS A 98 12.77 -4.48 -12.12
N SER A 99 13.33 -3.60 -12.94
CA SER A 99 12.66 -2.39 -13.42
C SER A 99 11.48 -2.65 -14.37
N ASN A 100 11.24 -3.86 -14.85
CA ASN A 100 10.05 -4.15 -15.66
C ASN A 100 8.77 -4.10 -14.80
N CYS A 101 8.87 -4.55 -13.56
CA CYS A 101 7.77 -4.57 -12.60
C CYS A 101 7.87 -3.41 -11.60
N HIS A 102 9.08 -3.10 -11.15
CA HIS A 102 9.35 -2.09 -10.13
C HIS A 102 9.88 -0.79 -10.75
N SER A 103 8.98 -0.04 -11.39
CA SER A 103 9.30 1.18 -12.15
C SER A 103 8.52 2.42 -11.71
N GLY A 104 8.82 3.54 -12.35
CA GLY A 104 8.17 4.82 -12.10
C GLY A 104 8.51 5.39 -10.73
N PHE A 105 7.77 6.42 -10.34
CA PHE A 105 8.04 7.14 -9.10
C PHE A 105 7.92 6.22 -7.88
N LEU A 106 6.91 5.34 -7.81
CA LEU A 106 6.71 4.47 -6.65
C LEU A 106 7.51 3.16 -6.72
N LEU A 107 8.36 2.93 -7.73
CA LEU A 107 9.05 1.65 -7.92
C LEU A 107 8.06 0.47 -7.97
N THR A 108 6.95 0.67 -8.66
CA THR A 108 5.91 -0.33 -8.99
C THR A 108 5.10 0.15 -10.18
N ASN A 109 4.81 -0.75 -11.11
CA ASN A 109 3.86 -0.51 -12.21
C ASN A 109 2.40 -0.76 -11.79
N GLN A 110 2.16 -1.17 -10.53
CA GLN A 110 0.84 -1.45 -9.94
C GLN A 110 0.06 -2.64 -10.54
N ASN A 111 0.68 -3.41 -11.44
CA ASN A 111 0.09 -4.63 -11.99
C ASN A 111 0.07 -5.76 -10.94
N ILE A 112 -0.60 -6.86 -11.31
CA ILE A 112 -0.58 -8.12 -10.56
C ILE A 112 0.29 -9.13 -11.29
N GLU A 113 1.17 -9.81 -10.57
CA GLU A 113 2.07 -10.81 -11.15
C GLU A 113 2.27 -11.99 -10.19
N ASN A 114 2.60 -13.15 -10.75
CA ASN A 114 3.03 -14.32 -10.01
C ASN A 114 4.55 -14.45 -10.17
N ASN A 115 5.30 -14.33 -9.08
CA ASN A 115 6.76 -14.39 -9.09
C ASN A 115 7.31 -15.82 -8.89
N GLY A 116 6.45 -16.83 -8.84
CA GLY A 116 6.83 -18.24 -8.67
C GLY A 116 7.32 -18.59 -7.27
N LEU A 117 6.92 -17.86 -6.22
CA LEU A 117 7.31 -18.14 -4.83
C LEU A 117 6.95 -19.57 -4.39
N TYR A 118 5.79 -20.07 -4.83
CA TYR A 118 5.33 -21.42 -4.55
C TYR A 118 4.90 -22.14 -5.84
N SER A 119 5.02 -23.47 -5.86
CA SER A 119 4.44 -24.29 -6.93
C SER A 119 2.93 -24.51 -6.76
N VAL A 120 2.44 -24.43 -5.52
CA VAL A 120 1.02 -24.53 -5.17
C VAL A 120 0.71 -23.42 -4.17
N TYR A 121 -0.19 -22.51 -4.52
CA TYR A 121 -0.53 -21.37 -3.70
C TYR A 121 -1.74 -21.67 -2.81
N LYS A 122 -1.56 -21.62 -1.49
CA LYS A 122 -2.68 -21.72 -0.55
C LYS A 122 -3.56 -20.46 -0.60
N ASP A 123 -2.95 -19.28 -0.72
CA ASP A 123 -3.64 -18.05 -1.07
C ASP A 123 -3.57 -17.86 -2.58
N ILE A 124 -4.70 -18.06 -3.26
CA ILE A 124 -4.79 -17.98 -4.72
C ILE A 124 -4.71 -16.54 -5.25
N GLY A 125 -4.54 -15.54 -4.37
CA GLY A 125 -4.25 -14.15 -4.75
C GLY A 125 -5.39 -13.49 -5.50
N ALA A 126 -5.06 -12.79 -6.59
CA ALA A 126 -6.03 -12.03 -7.39
C ALA A 126 -7.20 -12.88 -7.92
N MET A 127 -7.01 -14.19 -8.14
CA MET A 127 -8.07 -15.11 -8.56
C MET A 127 -9.27 -15.11 -7.60
N ARG A 128 -9.08 -14.85 -6.30
CA ARG A 128 -10.18 -14.74 -5.31
C ARG A 128 -11.22 -13.69 -5.71
N LEU A 129 -10.77 -12.63 -6.39
CA LEU A 129 -11.61 -11.54 -6.83
C LEU A 129 -12.01 -11.69 -8.30
N THR A 130 -11.06 -12.04 -9.18
CA THR A 130 -11.29 -12.08 -10.64
C THR A 130 -12.01 -13.34 -11.10
N GLN A 131 -11.95 -14.43 -10.31
CA GLN A 131 -12.42 -15.77 -10.65
C GLN A 131 -11.78 -16.37 -11.91
N ASN A 132 -10.71 -15.75 -12.43
CA ASN A 132 -9.98 -16.24 -13.59
C ASN A 132 -8.83 -17.15 -13.14
N PRO A 133 -8.79 -18.43 -13.57
CA PRO A 133 -7.68 -19.33 -13.23
C PRO A 133 -6.30 -18.82 -13.65
N SER A 134 -6.23 -17.98 -14.69
CA SER A 134 -4.97 -17.39 -15.15
C SER A 134 -4.39 -16.36 -14.17
N ASP A 135 -5.13 -15.97 -13.13
CA ASP A 135 -4.71 -15.03 -12.08
C ASP A 135 -4.34 -15.72 -10.76
N GLU A 136 -4.26 -17.06 -10.75
CA GLU A 136 -3.84 -17.83 -9.58
C GLU A 136 -2.43 -17.43 -9.12
N GLY A 137 -2.30 -17.12 -7.83
CA GLY A 137 -1.04 -16.73 -7.21
C GLY A 137 -0.49 -15.39 -7.71
N LYS A 138 -1.29 -14.60 -8.44
CA LYS A 138 -0.90 -13.23 -8.80
C LYS A 138 -1.20 -12.27 -7.66
N PHE A 139 -0.21 -11.46 -7.30
CA PHE A 139 -0.31 -10.43 -6.29
C PHE A 139 0.09 -9.08 -6.86
N LYS A 140 -0.48 -8.00 -6.30
CA LYS A 140 -0.10 -6.64 -6.67
C LYS A 140 1.40 -6.45 -6.42
N ILE A 141 2.12 -5.95 -7.42
CA ILE A 141 3.54 -5.60 -7.28
C ILE A 141 3.67 -4.46 -6.26
N PRO A 142 4.34 -4.67 -5.11
CA PRO A 142 4.46 -3.64 -4.09
C PRO A 142 5.43 -2.53 -4.52
N SER A 143 5.26 -1.36 -3.94
CA SER A 143 6.28 -0.31 -4.02
C SER A 143 7.56 -0.79 -3.32
N LEU A 144 8.73 -0.53 -3.90
CA LEU A 144 10.01 -0.75 -3.21
C LEU A 144 10.47 0.48 -2.41
N ARG A 145 9.66 1.54 -2.32
CA ARG A 145 9.96 2.65 -1.40
C ARG A 145 9.94 2.12 0.03
N ASN A 146 10.95 2.50 0.81
CA ASN A 146 11.14 2.05 2.18
C ASN A 146 11.30 0.53 2.37
N ILE A 147 11.59 -0.23 1.31
CA ILE A 147 11.66 -1.71 1.39
C ILE A 147 12.61 -2.22 2.48
N ALA A 148 13.73 -1.53 2.71
CA ALA A 148 14.70 -1.90 3.75
C ALA A 148 14.15 -1.81 5.20
N LEU A 149 12.98 -1.20 5.41
CA LEU A 149 12.37 -0.96 6.72
C LEU A 149 11.10 -1.79 6.95
N THR A 150 10.62 -2.52 5.95
CA THR A 150 9.30 -3.16 5.96
C THR A 150 9.39 -4.68 5.84
N TYR A 151 10.40 -5.28 6.47
CA TYR A 151 10.48 -6.73 6.61
C TYR A 151 9.42 -7.23 7.62
N PRO A 152 8.94 -8.47 7.52
CA PRO A 152 9.28 -9.49 6.52
C PRO A 152 8.63 -9.23 5.14
N TYR A 153 9.14 -9.90 4.11
CA TYR A 153 8.78 -9.70 2.70
C TYR A 153 7.85 -10.79 2.16
N MET A 154 7.32 -10.51 0.96
CA MET A 154 6.25 -11.25 0.27
C MET A 154 4.87 -11.07 0.92
N HIS A 155 3.83 -11.53 0.23
CA HIS A 155 2.43 -11.31 0.64
C HIS A 155 2.09 -11.95 1.99
N ASP A 156 2.83 -12.97 2.40
CA ASP A 156 2.63 -13.78 3.60
C ASP A 156 3.71 -13.55 4.67
N GLY A 157 4.67 -12.65 4.43
CA GLY A 157 5.79 -12.42 5.34
C GLY A 157 6.72 -13.63 5.51
N SER A 158 6.75 -14.54 4.55
CA SER A 158 7.56 -15.77 4.61
C SER A 158 9.07 -15.52 4.59
N LEU A 159 9.52 -14.39 4.01
CA LEU A 159 10.95 -14.06 3.88
C LEU A 159 11.36 -13.00 4.90
N LYS A 160 12.34 -13.31 5.75
CA LYS A 160 12.79 -12.40 6.82
C LYS A 160 13.76 -11.32 6.34
N THR A 161 14.39 -11.53 5.18
CA THR A 161 15.48 -10.72 4.62
C THR A 161 15.42 -10.72 3.11
#